data_AF-A0A963WJ41-F1
#
_entry.id   AF-A0A963WJ41-F1
#
_cell.length_a   1.000
_cell.length_b   1.000
_cell.length_c   1.000
_cell.angle_alpha   90.00
_cell.angle_beta   90.00
_cell.angle_gamma   90.00
#
_symmetry.space_group_name_H-M   'P 1'
#
loop_
_entity.id
_entity.type
_entity.pdbx_description
1 polymer ?
#
loop_
_entity_poly.entity_id
_entity_poly.type
_entity_poly.pdbx_seq_one_letter_code
_entity_poly.pdbx_strand_id
1 'polypeptide(L)'
;MNLTRDRVRSIGWAFVLTVCFALTLALTFRVNAVKSEVRLAERQIVSLRRETLFLETEFEARSNQQQLKALNDVEFGYQAPKAAQYIEGERQLASLGKPRGPDAPEMIRVASAANGDKLAPFPAMVSQIADKPLEAEDGDAAKATVDKSRDAAPANGLTRINLTRVAKQ
;
A
#
# COMPACT_ATOMS: atom_id res chain seq x y z
N MET A 1 25.74 -75.96 -40.82
CA MET A 1 25.83 -74.99 -39.70
C MET A 1 24.40 -74.60 -39.34
N ASN A 2 23.80 -75.31 -38.39
CA ASN A 2 22.39 -75.16 -38.05
C ASN A 2 22.23 -74.01 -37.06
N LEU A 3 21.79 -72.85 -37.54
CA LEU A 3 21.31 -71.78 -36.67
C LEU A 3 20.10 -72.32 -35.91
N THR A 4 20.32 -72.60 -34.64
CA THR A 4 19.40 -73.32 -33.76
C THR A 4 18.14 -72.48 -33.53
N ARG A 5 16.98 -73.12 -33.70
CA ARG A 5 15.63 -72.54 -33.56
C ARG A 5 15.43 -71.69 -32.30
N ASP A 6 16.15 -71.99 -31.21
CA ASP A 6 16.14 -71.23 -29.96
C ASP A 6 16.69 -69.81 -30.12
N ARG A 7 17.70 -69.60 -30.97
CA ARG A 7 18.25 -68.28 -31.25
C ARG A 7 17.26 -67.40 -32.01
N VAL A 8 16.51 -67.99 -32.95
CA VAL A 8 15.43 -67.30 -33.67
C VAL A 8 14.32 -66.89 -32.72
N ARG A 9 13.92 -67.78 -31.80
CA ARG A 9 12.91 -67.49 -30.77
C ARG A 9 13.39 -66.40 -29.80
N SER A 10 14.65 -66.45 -29.36
CA SER A 10 15.22 -65.43 -28.47
C SER A 10 15.37 -64.07 -29.14
N ILE A 11 15.77 -64.04 -30.42
CA ILE A 11 15.81 -62.79 -31.22
C ILE A 11 14.40 -62.20 -31.34
N GLY A 12 13.39 -63.04 -31.57
CA GLY A 12 12.00 -62.58 -31.64
C GLY A 12 11.52 -61.93 -30.35
N TRP A 13 11.81 -62.56 -29.21
CA TRP A 13 11.49 -61.99 -27.89
C TRP A 13 12.29 -60.70 -27.60
N ALA A 14 13.58 -60.67 -27.94
CA ALA A 14 14.39 -59.46 -27.80
C ALA A 14 13.81 -58.31 -28.62
N PHE A 15 13.41 -58.57 -29.87
CA PHE A 15 12.80 -57.56 -30.73
C PHE A 15 11.50 -57.01 -30.15
N VAL A 16 10.62 -57.87 -29.63
CA VAL A 16 9.36 -57.45 -28.98
C VAL A 16 9.65 -56.56 -27.76
N LEU A 17 10.62 -56.93 -26.92
CA LEU A 17 11.01 -56.10 -25.77
C LEU A 17 11.61 -54.75 -26.21
N THR A 18 12.44 -54.74 -27.25
CA THR A 18 13.00 -53.51 -27.80
C THR A 18 11.90 -52.59 -28.34
N VAL A 19 10.92 -53.13 -29.08
CA VAL A 19 9.79 -52.33 -29.58
C VAL A 19 8.95 -51.78 -28.43
N CYS A 20 8.63 -52.62 -27.44
CA CYS A 20 7.91 -52.18 -26.25
C CYS A 20 8.65 -51.05 -25.51
N PHE A 21 9.96 -51.21 -25.30
CA PHE A 21 10.80 -50.21 -24.68
C PHE A 21 10.91 -48.91 -25.50
N ALA A 22 11.01 -49.02 -26.83
CA ALA A 22 11.02 -47.85 -27.70
C ALA A 22 9.70 -47.05 -27.61
N LEU A 23 8.56 -47.74 -27.55
CA LEU A 23 7.25 -47.11 -27.38
C LEU A 23 7.12 -46.40 -26.03
N THR A 24 7.58 -47.00 -24.93
CA THR A 24 7.53 -46.36 -23.61
C THR A 24 8.43 -45.12 -23.54
N LEU A 25 9.62 -45.17 -24.15
CA LEU A 25 10.48 -44.01 -24.28
C LEU A 25 9.86 -42.90 -25.12
N ALA A 26 9.29 -43.24 -26.28
CA ALA A 26 8.62 -42.27 -27.14
C ALA A 26 7.50 -41.53 -26.38
N LEU A 27 6.69 -42.25 -25.60
CA LEU A 27 5.64 -41.66 -24.78
C LEU A 27 6.22 -40.76 -23.67
N THR A 28 7.30 -41.18 -23.03
CA THR A 28 7.99 -40.41 -21.98
C THR A 28 8.54 -39.10 -22.54
N PHE A 29 9.16 -39.12 -23.72
CA PHE A 29 9.66 -37.91 -24.38
C PHE A 29 8.52 -36.97 -24.78
N ARG A 30 7.40 -37.50 -25.30
CA ARG A 30 6.21 -36.69 -25.61
C ARG A 30 5.67 -36.00 -24.36
N VAL A 31 5.54 -36.73 -23.24
CA VAL A 31 5.09 -36.16 -21.97
C VAL A 31 6.06 -35.08 -21.46
N ASN A 32 7.37 -35.27 -21.62
CA ASN A 32 8.36 -34.27 -21.22
C ASN A 32 8.31 -33.02 -22.09
N ALA A 33 8.08 -33.16 -23.41
CA ALA A 33 7.87 -32.04 -24.31
C ALA A 33 6.61 -31.24 -23.92
N VAL A 34 5.48 -31.92 -23.72
CA VAL A 34 4.22 -31.28 -23.30
C VAL A 34 4.37 -30.57 -21.95
N LYS A 35 5.03 -31.20 -20.96
CA LYS A 35 5.32 -30.56 -19.67
C LYS A 35 6.16 -29.28 -19.83
N SER A 36 7.09 -29.26 -20.78
CA SER A 36 7.91 -28.07 -21.06
C SER A 36 7.06 -26.96 -21.70
N GLU A 37 6.20 -27.29 -22.66
CA GLU A 37 5.29 -26.33 -23.30
C GLU A 37 4.32 -25.71 -22.29
N VAL A 38 3.73 -26.53 -21.41
CA VAL A 38 2.85 -26.04 -20.34
C VAL A 38 3.58 -25.05 -19.43
N ARG A 39 4.81 -25.35 -19.01
CA ARG A 39 5.60 -24.43 -18.18
C ARG A 39 5.92 -23.10 -18.88
N LEU A 40 6.13 -23.11 -20.19
CA LEU A 40 6.33 -21.87 -20.95
C LEU A 40 5.04 -21.04 -20.99
N ALA A 41 3.90 -21.68 -21.25
CA ALA A 41 2.59 -21.03 -21.25
C ALA A 41 2.24 -20.45 -19.85
N GLU A 42 2.49 -21.20 -18.77
CA GLU A 42 2.29 -20.72 -17.39
C GLU A 42 3.13 -19.46 -17.11
N ARG A 43 4.40 -19.43 -17.54
CA ARG A 43 5.26 -18.25 -17.39
C ARG A 43 4.72 -17.04 -18.15
N GLN A 44 4.23 -17.26 -19.37
CA GLN A 44 3.60 -16.20 -20.17
C GLN A 44 2.32 -15.68 -19.52
N ILE A 45 1.48 -16.57 -18.98
CA ILE A 45 0.26 -16.18 -18.25
C ILE A 45 0.62 -15.30 -17.05
N VAL A 46 1.65 -15.67 -16.29
CA VAL A 46 2.10 -14.88 -15.14
C VAL A 46 2.66 -13.53 -15.55
N SER A 47 3.43 -13.43 -16.64
CA SER A 47 3.94 -12.14 -17.12
C SER A 47 2.81 -11.22 -17.59
N LEU A 48 1.87 -11.74 -18.40
CA LEU A 48 0.71 -10.99 -18.89
C LEU A 48 -0.20 -10.51 -17.76
N ARG A 49 -0.39 -11.32 -16.71
CA ARG A 49 -1.14 -10.90 -15.52
C ARG A 49 -0.47 -9.75 -14.79
N ARG A 50 0.86 -9.74 -14.70
CA ARG A 50 1.61 -8.62 -14.09
C ARG A 50 1.49 -7.34 -14.91
N GLU A 51 1.56 -7.45 -16.23
CA GLU A 51 1.37 -6.31 -17.14
C GLU A 51 -0.04 -5.75 -17.03
N THR A 52 -1.06 -6.62 -16.96
CA THR A 52 -2.46 -6.21 -16.79
C THR A 52 -2.66 -5.50 -15.45
N LEU A 53 -2.15 -6.06 -14.35
CA LEU A 53 -2.20 -5.40 -13.03
C LEU A 53 -1.52 -4.05 -13.04
N PHE A 54 -0.33 -3.96 -13.66
CA PHE A 54 0.39 -2.70 -13.80
C PHE A 54 -0.46 -1.66 -14.55
N LEU A 55 -1.00 -2.03 -15.71
CA LEU A 55 -1.87 -1.15 -16.50
C LEU A 55 -3.10 -0.71 -15.71
N GLU A 56 -3.76 -1.63 -15.02
CA GLU A 56 -4.95 -1.32 -14.23
C GLU A 56 -4.63 -0.34 -13.09
N THR A 57 -3.49 -0.52 -12.40
CA THR A 57 -3.06 0.45 -11.39
C THR A 57 -2.74 1.83 -11.98
N GLU A 58 -2.13 1.90 -13.17
CA GLU A 58 -1.88 3.18 -13.84
C GLU A 58 -3.19 3.85 -14.27
N PHE A 59 -4.15 3.07 -14.77
CA PHE A 59 -5.46 3.58 -15.18
C PHE A 59 -6.24 4.08 -13.97
N GLU A 60 -6.36 3.28 -12.90
CA GLU A 60 -7.06 3.67 -11.68
C GLU A 60 -6.48 4.95 -11.09
N ALA A 61 -5.14 5.06 -11.01
CA ALA A 61 -4.48 6.25 -10.51
C ALA A 61 -4.77 7.51 -11.36
N ARG A 62 -4.74 7.39 -12.70
CA ARG A 62 -4.98 8.55 -13.60
C ARG A 62 -6.46 8.89 -13.78
N SER A 63 -7.33 7.89 -13.87
CA SER A 63 -8.77 8.10 -14.05
C SER A 63 -9.42 8.62 -12.76
N ASN A 64 -8.98 8.18 -11.58
CA ASN A 64 -9.53 8.67 -10.31
C ASN A 64 -9.33 10.18 -10.17
N GLN A 65 -8.15 10.71 -10.54
CA GLN A 65 -7.91 12.16 -10.54
C GLN A 65 -8.81 12.91 -11.54
N GLN A 66 -8.98 12.35 -12.75
CA GLN A 66 -9.87 12.94 -13.76
C GLN A 66 -11.35 12.88 -13.36
N GLN A 67 -11.78 11.78 -12.73
CA GLN A 67 -13.14 11.58 -12.23
C GLN A 67 -13.42 12.53 -11.06
N LEU A 68 -12.53 12.64 -10.08
CA LEU A 68 -12.68 13.58 -8.97
C LEU A 68 -12.73 15.02 -9.47
N LYS A 69 -11.92 15.38 -10.48
CA LYS A 69 -11.99 16.70 -11.10
C LYS A 69 -13.32 16.92 -11.82
N ALA A 70 -13.76 15.96 -12.64
CA ALA A 70 -15.03 16.07 -13.35
C ALA A 70 -16.22 16.18 -12.38
N LEU A 71 -16.23 15.38 -11.31
CA LEU A 71 -17.24 15.45 -10.26
C LEU A 71 -17.17 16.81 -9.54
N ASN A 72 -15.96 17.28 -9.24
CA ASN A 72 -15.77 18.60 -8.65
C ASN A 72 -16.33 19.71 -9.55
N ASP A 73 -16.04 19.67 -10.85
CA ASP A 73 -16.50 20.65 -11.83
C ASP A 73 -18.03 20.64 -11.99
N VAL A 74 -18.69 19.48 -11.86
CA VAL A 74 -20.15 19.34 -12.02
C VAL A 74 -20.90 19.68 -10.73
N GLU A 75 -20.46 19.19 -9.57
CA GLU A 75 -21.24 19.26 -8.33
C GLU A 75 -20.77 20.33 -7.35
N PHE A 76 -19.47 20.62 -7.30
CA PHE A 76 -18.88 21.33 -6.15
C PHE A 76 -18.23 22.68 -6.49
N GLY A 77 -17.68 22.81 -7.70
CA GLY A 77 -16.95 24.00 -8.16
C GLY A 77 -15.79 24.41 -7.24
N TYR A 78 -15.19 23.47 -6.50
CA TYR A 78 -14.12 23.82 -5.56
C TYR A 78 -12.85 24.20 -6.32
N GLN A 79 -12.40 25.44 -6.13
CA GLN A 79 -11.05 25.83 -6.50
C GLN A 79 -10.13 25.81 -5.28
N ALA A 80 -8.89 25.36 -5.51
CA ALA A 80 -7.84 25.53 -4.51
C ALA A 80 -7.67 27.03 -4.20
N PRO A 81 -7.60 27.43 -2.92
CA PRO A 81 -7.41 28.82 -2.56
C PRO A 81 -6.11 29.36 -3.14
N LYS A 82 -6.15 30.61 -3.62
CA LYS A 82 -4.96 31.29 -4.16
C LYS A 82 -4.01 31.67 -3.01
N ALA A 83 -2.71 31.76 -3.28
CA ALA A 83 -1.71 32.19 -2.30
C ALA A 83 -2.12 33.48 -1.55
N ALA A 84 -2.72 34.45 -2.25
CA ALA A 84 -3.20 35.71 -1.69
C ALA A 84 -4.41 35.60 -0.74
N GLN A 85 -5.06 34.42 -0.66
CA GLN A 85 -6.15 34.14 0.27
C GLN A 85 -5.65 33.51 1.56
N TYR A 86 -4.37 33.11 1.62
CA TYR A 86 -3.73 32.66 2.84
C TYR A 86 -3.15 33.84 3.59
N ILE A 87 -3.21 33.78 4.91
CA ILE A 87 -2.61 34.77 5.79
C ILE A 87 -1.26 34.22 6.23
N GLU A 88 -0.19 34.89 5.87
CA GLU A 88 1.19 34.38 5.98
C GLU A 88 1.77 34.55 7.38
N GLY A 89 1.14 35.38 8.23
CA GLY A 89 1.64 35.58 9.58
C GLY A 89 0.72 36.36 10.51
N GLU A 90 1.08 36.33 11.78
CA GLU A 90 0.33 36.93 12.90
C GLU A 90 0.09 38.43 12.73
N ARG A 91 1.02 39.15 12.10
CA ARG A 91 0.86 40.58 11.81
C ARG A 91 -0.26 40.84 10.79
N GLN A 92 -0.38 40.01 9.76
CA GLN A 92 -1.47 40.10 8.79
C GLN A 92 -2.81 39.69 9.43
N LEU A 93 -2.81 38.66 10.28
CA LEU A 93 -3.97 38.29 11.11
C LEU A 93 -4.42 39.46 12.01
N ALA A 94 -3.49 40.13 12.68
CA ALA A 94 -3.79 41.27 13.56
C ALA A 94 -4.44 42.44 12.83
N SER A 95 -4.13 42.63 11.53
CA SER A 95 -4.73 43.69 10.71
C SER A 95 -6.19 43.44 10.33
N LEU A 96 -6.65 42.19 10.40
CA LEU A 96 -8.06 41.82 10.16
C LEU A 96 -8.92 41.89 11.43
N GLY A 97 -8.30 42.14 12.60
CA GLY A 97 -9.02 42.30 13.86
C GLY A 97 -9.89 43.55 13.87
N LYS A 98 -11.20 43.39 14.06
CA LYS A 98 -12.13 44.52 14.19
C LYS A 98 -11.93 45.22 15.54
N PRO A 99 -11.92 46.57 15.60
CA PRO A 99 -11.95 47.28 16.88
C PRO A 99 -13.20 46.91 17.67
N ARG A 100 -13.07 46.84 19.00
CA ARG A 100 -14.20 46.53 19.88
C ARG A 100 -15.32 47.55 19.70
N GLY A 101 -16.54 47.05 19.53
CA GLY A 101 -17.74 47.87 19.61
C GLY A 101 -18.01 48.31 21.06
N PRO A 102 -18.80 49.38 21.25
CA PRO A 102 -19.13 49.92 22.57
C PRO A 102 -19.86 48.94 23.51
N ASP A 103 -20.54 47.92 22.96
CA ASP A 103 -21.24 46.85 23.71
C ASP A 103 -20.47 45.50 23.72
N ALA A 104 -19.18 45.49 23.37
CA ALA A 104 -18.41 44.26 23.37
C ALA A 104 -18.19 43.75 24.81
N PRO A 105 -18.51 42.48 25.14
CA PRO A 105 -18.30 41.91 26.48
C PRO A 105 -16.86 42.07 26.96
N GLU A 106 -16.64 42.14 28.28
CA GLU A 106 -15.29 42.22 28.85
C GLU A 106 -14.41 41.04 28.39
N MET A 107 -13.11 41.30 28.22
CA MET A 107 -12.19 40.31 27.68
C MET A 107 -11.99 39.25 28.75
N ILE A 108 -12.45 38.03 28.49
CA ILE A 108 -12.10 36.87 29.30
C ILE A 108 -10.58 36.72 29.18
N ARG A 109 -9.86 37.22 30.18
CA ARG A 109 -8.43 36.94 30.30
C ARG A 109 -8.34 35.46 30.61
N VAL A 110 -7.99 34.66 29.61
CA VAL A 110 -7.59 33.27 29.86
C VAL A 110 -6.39 33.35 30.81
N ALA A 111 -6.63 33.00 32.07
CA ALA A 111 -5.59 32.98 33.08
C ALA A 111 -4.47 32.07 32.57
N SER A 112 -3.23 32.57 32.56
CA SER A 112 -2.06 31.68 32.56
C SER A 112 -2.27 30.70 33.71
N ALA A 113 -2.28 29.41 33.40
CA ALA A 113 -2.66 28.32 34.28
C ALA A 113 -2.32 28.57 35.76
N ALA A 114 -3.32 28.97 36.54
CA ALA A 114 -3.37 28.54 37.93
C ALA A 114 -3.75 27.05 37.86
N ASN A 115 -2.81 26.20 38.27
CA ASN A 115 -2.99 24.76 38.33
C ASN A 115 -4.30 24.40 39.05
N GLY A 116 -5.09 23.54 38.42
CA GLY A 116 -6.21 22.85 39.06
C GLY A 116 -7.55 23.56 38.94
N ASP A 117 -8.19 23.45 37.77
CA ASP A 117 -9.49 22.79 37.73
C ASP A 117 -9.90 22.41 36.30
N LYS A 118 -10.53 21.24 36.24
CA LYS A 118 -10.94 20.39 35.11
C LYS A 118 -11.06 21.09 33.75
N LEU A 119 -10.18 20.69 32.83
CA LEU A 119 -10.32 20.88 31.39
C LEU A 119 -11.68 20.31 30.96
N ALA A 120 -12.55 21.13 30.36
CA ALA A 120 -13.77 20.63 29.74
C ALA A 120 -13.39 19.57 28.69
N PRO A 121 -14.09 18.42 28.62
CA PRO A 121 -13.79 17.40 27.62
C PRO A 121 -13.92 18.00 26.22
N PHE A 122 -12.93 17.76 25.36
CA PHE A 122 -13.02 18.11 23.95
C PHE A 122 -14.27 17.43 23.35
N PRO A 123 -15.06 18.13 22.52
CA PRO A 123 -16.20 17.50 21.86
C PRO A 123 -15.72 16.34 21.00
N ALA A 124 -16.37 15.18 21.16
CA ALA A 124 -16.04 13.99 20.39
C ALA A 124 -16.17 14.26 18.89
N MET A 125 -15.10 14.06 18.13
CA MET A 125 -15.13 14.15 16.68
C MET A 125 -15.92 12.96 16.12
N VAL A 126 -17.12 13.24 15.59
CA VAL A 126 -17.96 12.22 14.96
C VAL A 126 -17.58 12.10 13.49
N SER A 127 -17.18 10.90 13.08
CA SER A 127 -17.02 10.56 11.67
C SER A 127 -18.36 10.08 11.11
N GLN A 128 -18.90 10.73 10.08
CA GLN A 128 -20.19 10.37 9.47
C GLN A 128 -20.19 9.01 8.74
N ILE A 129 -19.03 8.34 8.65
CA ILE A 129 -18.88 7.02 8.00
C ILE A 129 -18.82 5.86 9.01
N ALA A 130 -18.62 6.18 10.29
CA ALA A 130 -18.50 5.19 11.35
C ALA A 130 -19.38 5.63 12.51
N ASP A 131 -20.56 5.01 12.64
CA ASP A 131 -21.58 5.27 13.66
C ASP A 131 -21.15 4.93 15.11
N LYS A 132 -19.84 4.90 15.40
CA LYS A 132 -19.32 4.60 16.72
C LYS A 132 -18.18 5.56 17.09
N PRO A 133 -18.27 6.26 18.22
CA PRO A 133 -17.19 7.12 18.70
C PRO A 133 -15.94 6.26 19.00
N LEU A 134 -14.79 6.72 18.52
CA LEU A 134 -13.49 6.18 18.91
C LEU A 134 -13.20 6.68 20.33
N GLU A 135 -13.27 5.79 21.32
CA GLU A 135 -12.83 6.08 22.68
C GLU A 135 -11.32 6.30 22.68
N ALA A 136 -10.88 7.48 23.13
CA ALA A 136 -9.46 7.78 23.30
C ALA A 136 -8.99 7.11 24.60
N GLU A 137 -8.16 6.09 24.48
CA GLU A 137 -7.43 5.50 25.61
C GLU A 137 -6.36 6.49 26.09
N ASP A 138 -6.48 6.95 27.34
CA ASP A 138 -5.53 7.82 28.03
C ASP A 138 -4.22 7.06 28.32
N GLY A 139 -3.22 7.24 27.45
CA GLY A 139 -1.86 6.72 27.61
C GLY A 139 -0.89 7.80 28.09
N ASP A 140 -0.51 7.70 29.36
CA ASP A 140 0.58 8.42 30.02
C ASP A 140 1.89 8.38 29.20
N ALA A 141 2.31 9.53 28.67
CA ALA A 141 3.60 9.72 28.00
C ALA A 141 4.24 11.05 28.39
N ALA A 142 4.28 11.35 29.70
CA ALA A 142 5.03 12.48 30.23
C ALA A 142 6.31 12.00 30.92
N LYS A 143 7.38 11.78 30.13
CA LYS A 143 8.80 11.94 30.54
C LYS A 143 9.73 11.65 29.36
N ALA A 144 10.05 12.67 28.58
CA ALA A 144 11.29 12.72 27.81
C ALA A 144 11.90 14.10 28.02
N THR A 145 12.92 14.12 28.86
CA THR A 145 13.79 15.24 29.18
C THR A 145 14.37 15.85 27.91
N VAL A 146 14.20 17.16 27.74
CA VAL A 146 14.94 17.97 26.79
C VAL A 146 16.39 17.99 27.23
N ASP A 147 17.22 17.14 26.63
CA ASP A 147 18.68 17.25 26.74
C ASP A 147 19.24 18.09 25.59
N LYS A 148 20.19 18.91 26.03
CA LYS A 148 20.87 20.00 25.38
C LYS A 148 21.94 19.44 24.45
N SER A 149 21.77 19.60 23.15
CA SER A 149 22.90 19.82 22.24
C SER A 149 22.40 20.44 20.94
N ARG A 150 22.48 21.78 20.91
CA ARG A 150 22.81 22.50 19.68
C ARG A 150 24.23 22.09 19.28
N ASP A 151 24.44 21.98 17.97
CA ASP A 151 25.72 21.86 17.24
C ASP A 151 25.98 20.49 16.59
N ALA A 152 25.45 20.29 15.38
CA ALA A 152 26.15 19.69 14.23
C ALA A 152 25.25 19.68 12.97
N ALA A 153 25.88 19.91 11.81
CA ALA A 153 25.34 20.15 10.47
C ALA A 153 24.55 18.96 9.83
N PRO A 154 23.81 19.17 8.72
CA PRO A 154 22.83 18.22 8.20
C PRO A 154 23.46 17.15 7.30
N ALA A 155 23.28 15.87 7.68
CA ALA A 155 23.62 14.73 6.83
C ALA A 155 22.38 13.88 6.56
N ASN A 156 21.89 14.03 5.32
CA ASN A 156 21.22 13.05 4.46
C ASN A 156 21.06 11.62 5.03
N GLY A 157 19.83 11.11 5.09
CA GLY A 157 19.58 9.72 5.48
C GLY A 157 18.12 9.31 5.44
N LEU A 158 17.72 8.67 4.35
CA LEU A 158 16.44 7.95 4.20
C LEU A 158 16.24 6.92 5.32
N THR A 159 15.29 7.14 6.22
CA THR A 159 14.89 6.15 7.23
C THR A 159 13.93 5.13 6.63
N ARG A 160 14.48 3.98 6.19
CA ARG A 160 13.68 2.78 5.86
C ARG A 160 13.02 2.24 7.13
N ILE A 161 11.69 2.18 7.14
CA ILE A 161 10.92 1.43 8.13
C ILE A 161 11.07 -0.06 7.82
N ASN A 162 11.68 -0.83 8.74
CA ASN A 162 11.76 -2.29 8.64
C ASN A 162 10.46 -2.92 9.18
N LEU A 163 9.64 -3.46 8.29
CA LEU A 163 8.47 -4.27 8.62
C LEU A 163 8.89 -5.74 8.79
N THR A 164 9.25 -6.14 10.01
CA THR A 164 9.35 -7.55 10.38
C THR A 164 8.65 -7.79 11.71
N ARG A 165 7.32 -8.02 11.64
CA ARG A 165 6.55 -8.85 12.60
C ARG A 165 5.07 -8.91 12.21
N VAL A 166 4.72 -9.74 11.22
CA VAL A 166 3.38 -10.36 11.15
C VAL A 166 3.55 -11.70 10.41
N ALA A 167 3.67 -12.80 11.16
CA ALA A 167 3.26 -14.15 10.75
C ALA A 167 3.65 -15.15 11.86
N LYS A 168 2.83 -15.23 12.90
CA LYS A 168 2.66 -16.47 13.66
C LYS A 168 1.28 -16.47 14.31
N GLN A 169 0.30 -16.98 13.57
CA GLN A 169 -0.80 -17.79 14.06
C GLN A 169 -1.16 -18.79 12.96
#